data_AF-A0A5C8NKF8-F1
#
_entry.id   AF-A0A5C8NKF8-F1
#
_cell.length_a   1.000
_cell.length_b   1.000
_cell.length_c   1.000
_cell.angle_alpha   90.00
_cell.angle_beta   90.00
_cell.angle_gamma   90.00
#
_symmetry.space_group_name_H-M   'P 1'
#
loop_
_entity.id
_entity.type
_entity.pdbx_description
1 polymer ?
#
loop_
_entity_poly.entity_id
_entity_poly.type
_entity_poly.pdbx_seq_one_letter_code
_entity_poly.pdbx_strand_id
1 'polypeptide(L)'
;MAAVIIVLLLVVLAGAGAAIFFGGAVGVSRAGGAAHTTEPDLRYPVPYGVDPATVINVLRREGYEATEAEDVQHQPVVHIRGKGATADREAVRSALTRVPFNEGHDPAGVAVRFSDE
;
A
#
# COMPACT_ATOMS: atom_id res chain seq x y z
N MET A 1 -14.04 -49.51 16.11
CA MET A 1 -14.53 -48.47 15.18
C MET A 1 -15.06 -47.21 15.89
N ALA A 2 -15.60 -47.30 17.11
CA ALA A 2 -16.09 -46.12 17.86
C ALA A 2 -15.01 -45.08 18.24
N ALA A 3 -13.77 -45.51 18.49
CA ALA A 3 -12.69 -44.61 18.90
C ALA A 3 -12.28 -43.58 17.82
N VAL A 4 -12.41 -43.93 16.53
CA VAL A 4 -12.03 -43.04 15.42
C VAL A 4 -13.03 -41.88 15.29
N ILE A 5 -14.30 -42.13 15.58
CA ILE A 5 -15.37 -41.12 15.51
C ILE A 5 -15.18 -40.07 16.61
N ILE A 6 -14.76 -40.48 17.81
CA ILE A 6 -14.53 -39.58 18.95
C ILE A 6 -13.36 -38.62 18.68
N VAL A 7 -12.28 -39.13 18.08
CA VAL A 7 -11.10 -38.31 17.73
C VAL A 7 -11.46 -37.28 16.65
N LEU A 8 -12.25 -37.68 15.65
CA LEU A 8 -12.66 -36.78 14.56
C LEU A 8 -13.61 -35.67 15.05
N LEU A 9 -14.48 -35.99 16.02
CA LEU A 9 -15.38 -35.03 16.66
C LEU A 9 -14.62 -33.99 17.51
N LEU A 10 -13.54 -34.40 18.19
CA LEU A 10 -12.68 -33.49 18.96
C LEU A 10 -11.88 -32.52 18.07
N VAL A 11 -11.41 -32.96 16.91
CA VAL A 11 -10.65 -32.09 15.98
C VAL A 11 -11.58 -31.04 15.34
N VAL A 12 -12.83 -31.40 15.02
CA VAL A 12 -13.81 -30.43 14.51
C VAL A 12 -14.26 -29.44 15.61
N LEU A 13 -14.40 -29.88 16.86
CA LEU A 13 -14.71 -28.99 17.99
C LEU A 13 -13.55 -28.01 18.30
N ALA A 14 -12.30 -28.45 18.13
CA ALA A 14 -11.12 -27.59 18.33
C ALA A 14 -10.93 -26.58 17.18
N GLY A 15 -11.39 -26.87 15.96
CA GLY A 15 -11.27 -25.98 14.81
C GLY A 15 -12.30 -24.84 14.76
N ALA A 16 -13.44 -24.98 15.45
CA ALA A 16 -14.55 -24.02 15.37
C ALA A 16 -14.49 -22.88 16.41
N GLY A 17 -13.55 -22.94 17.37
CA GLY A 17 -13.44 -21.97 18.47
C GLY A 17 -12.53 -20.77 18.22
N ALA A 18 -11.83 -20.71 17.07
CA ALA A 18 -10.92 -19.61 16.74
C ALA A 18 -11.63 -18.54 15.90
N ALA A 19 -12.68 -17.96 16.48
CA ALA A 19 -13.24 -16.71 16.01
C ALA A 19 -13.19 -15.72 17.18
N ILE A 20 -12.90 -14.46 16.83
CA ILE A 20 -13.24 -13.27 17.62
C ILE A 20 -12.24 -12.98 18.75
N PHE A 21 -11.38 -11.96 18.56
CA PHE A 21 -11.06 -10.89 19.53
C PHE A 21 -9.75 -10.17 19.17
N PHE A 22 -9.86 -9.11 18.34
CA PHE A 22 -9.10 -7.85 18.35
C PHE A 22 -9.64 -7.07 17.12
N GLY A 23 -10.46 -6.01 17.18
CA GLY A 23 -10.92 -5.14 18.25
C GLY A 23 -10.90 -3.68 17.75
N GLY A 24 -12.06 -3.12 17.41
CA GLY A 24 -12.30 -1.66 17.17
C GLY A 24 -12.52 -1.29 15.69
N ALA A 25 -13.58 -0.60 15.25
CA ALA A 25 -14.64 0.11 15.96
C ALA A 25 -15.92 0.15 15.09
N VAL A 26 -17.07 0.00 15.75
CA VAL A 26 -18.40 0.29 15.20
C VAL A 26 -18.55 1.81 15.11
N GLY A 27 -18.58 2.33 13.88
CA GLY A 27 -18.98 3.69 13.57
C GLY A 27 -20.22 3.68 12.68
N VAL A 28 -21.40 3.71 13.28
CA VAL A 28 -22.62 4.11 12.60
C VAL A 28 -22.51 5.61 12.33
N SER A 29 -22.52 6.01 11.06
CA SER A 29 -22.78 7.39 10.66
C SER A 29 -23.65 7.40 9.41
N ARG A 30 -24.93 7.72 9.64
CA ARG A 30 -25.81 8.33 8.63
C ARG A 30 -25.17 9.64 8.18
N ALA A 31 -25.00 9.85 6.89
CA ALA A 31 -25.36 11.09 6.19
C ALA A 31 -25.01 10.95 4.71
N GLY A 32 -25.93 11.45 3.86
CA GLY A 32 -25.73 11.50 2.43
C GLY A 32 -24.56 12.38 2.02
N GLY A 33 -24.05 12.10 0.84
CA GLY A 33 -22.98 12.85 0.19
C GLY A 33 -22.32 11.94 -0.80
N ALA A 34 -22.44 12.26 -2.08
CA ALA A 34 -21.78 11.57 -3.16
C ALA A 34 -20.27 11.49 -2.88
N ALA A 35 -19.79 10.33 -2.42
CA ALA A 35 -18.36 10.06 -2.35
C ALA A 35 -18.02 9.33 -3.65
N HIS A 36 -17.41 10.06 -4.59
CA HIS A 36 -16.59 9.41 -5.59
C HIS A 36 -15.66 8.45 -4.85
N THR A 37 -15.83 7.15 -5.07
CA THR A 37 -14.89 6.12 -4.64
C THR A 37 -13.62 6.30 -5.46
N THR A 38 -12.84 7.30 -5.08
CA THR A 38 -11.47 7.52 -5.54
C THR A 38 -10.67 6.35 -4.98
N GLU A 39 -10.19 5.48 -5.86
CA GLU A 39 -9.20 4.47 -5.49
C GLU A 39 -8.05 5.14 -4.70
N PRO A 40 -7.48 4.49 -3.68
CA PRO A 40 -6.38 5.03 -2.92
C PRO A 40 -5.14 5.13 -3.82
N ASP A 41 -4.98 6.30 -4.42
CA ASP A 41 -3.75 6.73 -5.09
C ASP A 41 -2.67 6.92 -4.03
N LEU A 42 -1.59 6.15 -4.09
CA LEU A 42 -0.41 6.41 -3.25
C LEU A 42 0.30 7.65 -3.80
N ARG A 43 0.75 8.53 -2.90
CA ARG A 43 1.49 9.73 -3.26
C ARG A 43 2.89 9.63 -2.72
N TYR A 44 3.87 9.67 -3.62
CA TYR A 44 5.27 9.60 -3.27
C TYR A 44 5.94 10.96 -3.52
N PRO A 45 6.31 11.72 -2.47
CA PRO A 45 7.09 12.95 -2.64
C PRO A 45 8.48 12.58 -3.13
N VAL A 46 8.87 13.12 -4.29
CA VAL A 46 10.14 12.79 -4.91
C VAL A 46 11.27 13.45 -4.10
N PRO A 47 12.27 12.69 -3.62
CA PRO A 47 13.40 13.25 -2.90
C PRO A 47 14.20 14.22 -3.79
N TYR A 48 14.82 15.22 -3.16
CA TYR A 48 15.72 16.13 -3.87
C TYR A 48 16.86 15.37 -4.57
N GLY A 49 17.14 15.77 -5.81
CA GLY A 49 18.16 15.13 -6.65
C GLY A 49 17.68 13.89 -7.41
N VAL A 50 16.47 13.39 -7.15
CA VAL A 50 15.84 12.32 -7.93
C VAL A 50 14.98 12.94 -9.03
N ASP A 51 15.16 12.46 -10.26
CA ASP A 51 14.31 12.85 -11.39
C ASP A 51 12.95 12.11 -11.31
N PRO A 52 11.81 12.83 -11.22
CA PRO A 52 10.48 12.23 -11.19
C PRO A 52 10.21 11.29 -12.38
N ALA A 53 10.77 11.57 -13.56
CA ALA A 53 10.61 10.72 -14.74
C ALA A 53 11.26 9.34 -14.54
N THR A 54 12.38 9.28 -13.80
CA THR A 54 13.04 8.01 -13.45
C THR A 54 12.16 7.17 -12.52
N VAL A 55 11.55 7.80 -11.52
CA VAL A 55 10.60 7.15 -10.59
C VAL A 55 9.42 6.57 -11.36
N ILE A 56 8.80 7.37 -12.23
CA ILE A 56 7.67 6.96 -13.06
C ILE A 56 8.04 5.79 -13.96
N ASN A 57 9.22 5.81 -14.58
CA ASN A 57 9.69 4.73 -15.45
C ASN A 57 9.88 3.41 -14.68
N VAL A 58 10.42 3.45 -13.46
CA VAL A 58 10.55 2.27 -12.61
C VAL A 58 9.18 1.71 -12.24
N LEU A 59 8.26 2.56 -11.76
CA LEU A 59 6.91 2.16 -11.39
C LEU A 59 6.13 1.55 -12.57
N ARG A 60 6.25 2.14 -13.77
CA ARG A 60 5.63 1.61 -14.99
C ARG A 60 6.19 0.26 -15.42
N ARG A 61 7.50 0.02 -15.24
CA ARG A 61 8.11 -1.30 -15.51
C ARG A 61 7.59 -2.39 -14.56
N GLU A 62 7.35 -2.03 -13.30
CA GLU A 62 6.69 -2.91 -12.32
C GLU A 62 5.17 -3.03 -12.57
N GLY A 63 4.65 -2.24 -13.51
CA GLY A 63 3.28 -2.28 -13.98
C GLY A 63 2.31 -1.38 -13.22
N TYR A 64 2.80 -0.47 -12.40
CA TYR A 64 1.97 0.58 -11.82
C TYR A 64 1.69 1.68 -12.84
N GLU A 65 0.52 2.30 -12.74
CA GLU A 65 0.26 3.54 -13.43
C GLU A 65 0.82 4.68 -12.56
N ALA A 66 1.73 5.45 -13.12
CA ALA A 66 2.39 6.55 -12.41
C ALA A 66 2.35 7.83 -13.26
N THR A 67 2.01 8.93 -12.59
CA THR A 67 1.95 10.28 -13.18
C THR A 67 2.60 11.29 -12.24
N GLU A 68 3.29 12.25 -12.82
CA GLU A 68 3.84 13.39 -12.10
C GLU A 68 2.72 14.37 -11.71
N ALA A 69 2.85 14.94 -10.53
CA ALA A 69 2.02 15.98 -9.96
C ALA A 69 2.89 16.92 -9.11
N GLU A 70 2.30 18.03 -8.69
CA GLU A 70 2.91 18.93 -7.71
C GLU A 70 2.04 18.94 -6.44
N ASP A 71 2.67 19.07 -5.28
CA ASP A 71 1.95 19.33 -4.03
C ASP A 71 1.63 20.82 -3.83
N VAL A 72 1.04 21.15 -2.68
CA VAL A 72 0.69 22.53 -2.31
C VAL A 72 1.89 23.47 -2.14
N GLN A 73 3.11 22.92 -2.07
CA GLN A 73 4.37 23.65 -1.95
C GLN A 73 5.18 23.65 -3.26
N HIS A 74 4.58 23.20 -4.38
CA HIS A 74 5.27 22.99 -5.66
C HIS A 74 6.41 21.96 -5.60
N GLN A 75 6.38 21.04 -4.64
CA GLN A 75 7.29 19.90 -4.61
C GLN A 75 6.79 18.82 -5.59
N PRO A 76 7.68 18.20 -6.39
CA PRO A 76 7.31 17.10 -7.27
C PRO A 76 6.83 15.89 -6.47
N VAL A 77 5.66 15.38 -6.84
CA VAL A 77 5.03 14.19 -6.27
C VAL A 77 4.66 13.24 -7.40
N VAL A 78 4.87 11.94 -7.18
CA VAL A 78 4.37 10.91 -8.10
C VAL A 78 3.10 10.31 -7.53
N HIS A 79 2.01 10.39 -8.29
CA HIS A 79 0.77 9.67 -8.02
C HIS A 79 0.88 8.26 -8.58
N ILE A 80 0.57 7.26 -7.77
CA ILE A 80 0.79 5.84 -8.07
C ILE A 80 -0.54 5.09 -7.91
N ARG A 81 -0.95 4.44 -9.00
CA ARG A 81 -2.15 3.61 -9.09
C ARG A 81 -1.79 2.16 -9.37
N GLY A 82 -2.50 1.25 -8.71
CA GLY A 82 -2.41 -0.18 -8.98
C GLY A 82 -3.19 -0.58 -10.23
N LYS A 83 -2.90 -1.76 -10.79
CA LYS A 83 -3.59 -2.29 -11.98
C LYS A 83 -5.05 -2.66 -11.67
N GLY A 84 -5.95 -1.68 -11.64
CA GLY A 84 -7.38 -1.89 -11.36
C GLY A 84 -7.69 -2.34 -9.92
N ALA A 85 -6.76 -2.05 -9.00
CA ALA A 85 -6.88 -2.28 -7.57
C ALA A 85 -6.00 -1.29 -6.81
N THR A 86 -6.21 -1.19 -5.50
CA THR A 86 -5.38 -0.39 -4.59
C THR A 86 -3.90 -0.76 -4.72
N ALA A 87 -3.02 0.22 -4.92
CA ALA A 87 -1.58 -0.04 -5.00
C ALA A 87 -1.08 -0.62 -3.66
N ASP A 88 -0.41 -1.78 -3.72
CA ASP A 88 0.21 -2.37 -2.53
C ASP A 88 1.41 -1.51 -2.11
N ARG A 89 1.30 -0.93 -0.92
CA ARG A 89 2.27 0.00 -0.34
C ARG A 89 3.66 -0.60 -0.20
N GLU A 90 3.76 -1.86 0.26
CA GLU A 90 5.07 -2.49 0.46
C GLU A 90 5.71 -2.88 -0.87
N ALA A 91 4.90 -3.33 -1.83
CA ALA A 91 5.39 -3.64 -3.17
C ALA A 91 5.90 -2.37 -3.88
N VAL A 92 5.17 -1.26 -3.78
CA VAL A 92 5.59 0.05 -4.29
C VAL A 92 6.86 0.52 -3.57
N ARG A 93 6.94 0.37 -2.25
CA ARG A 93 8.13 0.70 -1.47
C ARG A 93 9.36 -0.07 -1.96
N SER A 94 9.22 -1.38 -2.18
CA SER A 94 10.27 -2.23 -2.71
C SER A 94 10.64 -1.93 -4.18
N ALA A 95 9.72 -1.33 -4.96
CA ALA A 95 10.05 -0.83 -6.28
C ALA A 95 10.88 0.45 -6.21
N LEU A 96 10.50 1.37 -5.30
CA LEU A 96 11.16 2.66 -5.15
C LEU A 96 12.59 2.56 -4.59
N THR A 97 12.91 1.54 -3.80
CA THR A 97 14.30 1.27 -3.36
C THR A 97 15.26 0.91 -4.50
N ARG A 98 14.74 0.56 -5.68
CA ARG A 98 15.53 0.26 -6.89
C ARG A 98 15.76 1.50 -7.77
N VAL A 99 15.17 2.65 -7.42
CA VAL A 99 15.38 3.90 -8.16
C VAL A 99 16.81 4.38 -7.93
N PRO A 100 17.62 4.58 -8.99
CA PRO A 100 18.95 5.15 -8.83
C PRO A 100 18.82 6.60 -8.38
N PHE A 101 19.50 6.96 -7.29
CA PHE A 101 19.68 8.34 -6.88
C PHE A 101 20.85 8.92 -7.67
N ASN A 102 20.69 10.14 -8.21
CA ASN A 102 21.80 10.80 -8.91
C ASN A 102 22.97 10.99 -7.94
N GLU A 103 24.18 10.79 -8.45
CA GLU A 103 25.44 10.86 -7.69
C GLU A 103 25.52 12.16 -6.89
N GLY A 104 25.57 12.04 -5.56
CA GLY A 104 25.65 13.18 -4.64
C GLY A 104 24.67 13.13 -3.47
N HIS A 105 23.69 12.23 -3.50
CA HIS A 105 22.80 11.94 -2.37
C HIS A 105 22.90 10.46 -2.01
N ASP A 106 23.11 10.15 -0.73
CA ASP A 106 23.22 8.77 -0.25
C ASP A 106 21.84 8.09 -0.29
N PRO A 107 21.63 7.09 -1.19
CA PRO A 107 20.36 6.37 -1.27
C PRO A 107 20.08 5.54 0.00
N ALA A 108 21.13 5.19 0.76
CA ALA A 108 21.02 4.31 1.92
C ALA A 108 20.30 4.97 3.11
N GLY A 109 20.08 6.29 3.08
CA GLY A 109 19.45 7.05 4.17
C GLY A 109 18.02 7.52 3.92
N VAL A 110 17.52 7.49 2.67
CA VAL A 110 16.20 8.04 2.34
C VAL A 110 15.14 6.96 2.48
N ALA A 111 14.53 6.87 3.65
CA ALA A 111 13.36 6.02 3.85
C ALA A 111 12.24 6.42 2.88
N VAL A 112 11.80 5.46 2.07
CA VAL A 112 10.65 5.65 1.17
C VAL A 112 9.39 5.84 2.00
N ARG A 113 8.88 7.07 2.01
CA ARG A 113 7.68 7.50 2.72
C ARG A 113 6.63 8.02 1.76
N PHE A 114 5.38 7.70 2.03
CA PHE A 114 4.23 8.23 1.29
C PHE A 114 3.71 9.50 1.97
N SER A 115 3.01 10.36 1.24
CA SER A 115 2.54 11.66 1.76
C SER A 115 1.54 11.55 2.92
N ASP A 116 0.94 10.39 3.15
CA ASP A 116 -0.02 10.12 4.21
C ASP A 116 0.59 9.44 5.45
N GLU A 117 1.92 9.29 5.50
CA GLU A 117 2.70 8.75 6.64
C GLU A 117 3.36 9.84 7.50
#